data_AF-A0A936KDV2-F1
#
_entry.id   AF-A0A936KDV2-F1
#
_cell.length_a   1.000
_cell.length_b   1.000
_cell.length_c   1.000
_cell.angle_alpha   90.00
_cell.angle_beta   90.00
_cell.angle_gamma   90.00
#
_symmetry.space_group_name_H-M   'P 1'
#
loop_
_entity.id
_entity.type
_entity.pdbx_description
1 polymer ?
#
loop_
_entity_poly.entity_id
_entity_poly.type
_entity_poly.pdbx_seq_one_letter_code
_entity_poly.pdbx_strand_id
1 'polypeptide(L)'
;MKRLLADAAAFVAFPLLLWGVYAADQSYPVVADFRVVTQVVTQDGVLIEGAMDKRRNCRMLEVVSVVDDEVMPVAFMGAGEMPLYKRPLGPQKWGPWLVIADPKRGVVLHARHVCHGAWDHTAVLTSFVVGVQ
;
A
#
# COMPACT_ATOMS: atom_id res chain seq x y z
N MET A 1 7.19 -30.27 -36.91
CA MET A 1 5.95 -29.46 -36.78
C MET A 1 5.26 -29.61 -35.42
N LYS A 2 4.94 -30.83 -34.94
CA LYS A 2 4.28 -31.02 -33.63
C LYS A 2 5.05 -30.49 -32.41
N ARG A 3 6.39 -30.64 -32.38
CA ARG A 3 7.25 -30.10 -31.30
C ARG A 3 7.26 -28.56 -31.28
N LEU A 4 7.49 -27.92 -32.43
CA LEU A 4 7.41 -26.47 -32.60
C LEU A 4 6.08 -25.85 -32.13
N LEU A 5 4.94 -26.53 -32.38
CA LEU A 5 3.63 -26.07 -31.91
C LEU A 5 3.46 -26.24 -30.39
N ALA A 6 3.97 -27.33 -29.81
CA ALA A 6 3.95 -27.55 -28.36
C ALA A 6 4.86 -26.56 -27.61
N ASP A 7 6.02 -26.27 -28.17
CA ASP A 7 6.96 -25.29 -27.64
C ASP A 7 6.33 -23.89 -27.67
N ALA A 8 5.74 -23.48 -28.80
CA ALA A 8 5.02 -22.21 -28.92
C ALA A 8 3.83 -22.09 -27.95
N ALA A 9 3.07 -23.16 -27.76
CA ALA A 9 1.96 -23.18 -26.81
C ALA A 9 2.45 -23.01 -25.36
N ALA A 10 3.56 -23.66 -24.99
CA ALA A 10 4.16 -23.52 -23.67
C ALA A 10 4.70 -22.08 -23.44
N PHE A 11 5.32 -21.47 -24.45
CA PHE A 11 5.80 -20.09 -24.40
C PHE A 11 4.70 -19.05 -24.17
N VAL A 12 3.46 -19.33 -24.59
CA VAL A 12 2.31 -18.44 -24.35
C VAL A 12 1.56 -18.79 -23.06
N ALA A 13 1.38 -20.09 -22.78
CA ALA A 13 0.63 -20.54 -21.61
C ALA A 13 1.32 -20.17 -20.29
N PHE A 14 2.64 -20.25 -20.23
CA PHE A 14 3.37 -19.97 -19.00
C PHE A 14 3.29 -18.49 -18.55
N PRO A 15 3.55 -17.49 -19.41
CA PRO A 15 3.33 -16.08 -19.06
C PRO A 15 1.89 -15.76 -18.67
N LEU A 16 0.90 -16.35 -19.36
CA LEU A 16 -0.51 -16.16 -19.02
C LEU A 16 -0.86 -16.72 -17.64
N LEU A 17 -0.31 -17.89 -17.30
CA LEU A 17 -0.48 -18.48 -15.98
C LEU A 17 0.16 -17.61 -14.89
N LEU A 18 1.39 -17.12 -15.11
CA LEU A 18 2.06 -16.22 -14.18
C LEU A 18 1.28 -14.91 -13.99
N TRP A 19 0.79 -14.32 -15.08
CA TRP A 19 -0.04 -13.12 -15.02
C TRP A 19 -1.35 -13.37 -14.28
N GLY A 20 -1.99 -14.51 -14.50
CA GLY A 20 -3.19 -14.92 -13.77
C GLY A 20 -2.96 -15.03 -12.27
N VAL A 21 -1.84 -15.63 -11.84
CA VAL A 21 -1.46 -15.72 -10.43
C VAL A 21 -1.17 -14.34 -9.84
N TYR A 22 -0.44 -13.49 -10.58
CA TYR A 22 -0.18 -12.10 -10.18
C TYR A 22 -1.47 -11.30 -10.01
N ALA A 23 -2.37 -11.34 -11.00
CA ALA A 23 -3.64 -10.61 -10.96
C ALA A 23 -4.53 -11.08 -9.80
N ALA A 24 -4.60 -12.39 -9.57
CA ALA A 24 -5.32 -12.96 -8.43
C ALA A 24 -4.73 -12.47 -7.09
N ASP A 25 -3.40 -12.45 -6.94
CA ASP A 25 -2.73 -11.96 -5.74
C ASP A 25 -2.96 -10.45 -5.50
N GLN A 26 -2.91 -9.62 -6.54
CA GLN A 26 -3.21 -8.18 -6.44
C GLN A 26 -4.68 -7.90 -6.09
N SER A 27 -5.60 -8.80 -6.45
CA SER A 27 -7.03 -8.64 -6.15
C SER A 27 -7.38 -8.91 -4.68
N TYR A 28 -6.51 -9.59 -3.92
CA TYR A 28 -6.77 -9.93 -2.51
C TYR A 28 -6.07 -8.95 -1.55
N PRO A 29 -6.80 -8.04 -0.90
CA PRO A 29 -6.21 -6.91 -0.18
C PRO A 29 -5.42 -7.36 1.05
N VAL A 30 -4.26 -6.74 1.26
CA VAL A 30 -3.45 -6.94 2.48
C VAL A 30 -4.06 -6.22 3.69
N VAL A 31 -4.64 -5.06 3.44
CA VAL A 31 -5.28 -4.21 4.44
C VAL A 31 -6.66 -3.80 3.92
N ALA A 32 -7.66 -3.87 4.78
CA ALA A 32 -9.03 -3.41 4.53
C ALA A 32 -9.41 -2.32 5.54
N ASP A 33 -10.52 -1.64 5.27
CA ASP A 33 -11.14 -0.67 6.19
C ASP A 33 -10.18 0.43 6.66
N PHE A 34 -9.19 0.77 5.81
CA PHE A 34 -8.17 1.76 6.10
C PHE A 34 -8.79 3.17 6.04
N ARG A 35 -8.79 3.86 7.18
CA ARG A 35 -9.40 5.20 7.29
C ARG A 35 -8.58 6.11 8.19
N VAL A 36 -8.45 7.36 7.76
CA VAL A 36 -7.96 8.46 8.59
C VAL A 36 -9.03 8.78 9.62
N VAL A 37 -8.65 8.84 10.90
CA VAL A 37 -9.55 9.19 12.01
C VAL A 37 -9.26 10.59 12.51
N THR A 38 -7.98 10.96 12.61
CA THR A 38 -7.56 12.28 13.07
C THR A 38 -6.62 12.91 12.05
N GLN A 39 -6.78 14.22 11.84
CA GLN A 39 -5.84 15.06 11.10
C GLN A 39 -5.43 16.24 11.98
N VAL A 40 -4.13 16.53 12.06
CA VAL A 40 -3.60 17.72 12.73
C VAL A 40 -2.66 18.41 11.74
N VAL A 41 -3.07 19.57 11.23
CA VAL A 41 -2.25 20.38 10.33
C VAL A 41 -1.13 21.05 11.13
N THR A 42 0.09 20.92 10.65
CA THR A 42 1.31 21.49 11.22
C THR A 42 1.99 22.42 10.20
N GLN A 43 3.13 23.01 10.57
CA GLN A 43 3.93 23.82 9.64
C GLN A 43 4.59 22.96 8.55
N ASP A 44 4.86 21.69 8.84
CA ASP A 44 5.58 20.77 7.94
C ASP A 44 4.64 19.93 7.06
N GLY A 45 3.32 19.94 7.33
CA GLY A 45 2.34 19.16 6.59
C GLY A 45 1.14 18.78 7.46
N VAL A 46 0.68 17.54 7.37
CA VAL A 46 -0.43 17.02 8.16
C VAL A 46 -0.04 15.73 8.88
N LEU A 47 -0.23 15.73 10.20
CA LEU A 47 -0.15 14.54 11.02
C LEU A 47 -1.47 13.79 10.95
N ILE A 48 -1.41 12.52 10.58
CA ILE A 48 -2.57 11.66 10.46
C ILE A 48 -2.42 10.40 11.30
N GLU A 49 -3.53 9.94 11.83
CA GLU A 49 -3.66 8.65 12.49
C GLU A 49 -5.02 8.05 12.16
N GLY A 50 -5.14 6.74 12.34
CA GLY A 50 -6.37 6.08 11.96
C GLY A 50 -6.48 4.63 12.38
N ALA A 51 -7.42 3.96 11.72
CA ALA A 51 -7.72 2.56 11.92
C ALA A 51 -7.64 1.79 10.61
N MET A 52 -7.34 0.50 10.71
CA MET A 52 -7.31 -0.43 9.59
C MET A 52 -7.58 -1.85 10.08
N ASP A 53 -7.87 -2.76 9.16
CA ASP A 53 -7.91 -4.20 9.40
C ASP A 53 -6.86 -4.91 8.53
N LYS A 54 -5.86 -5.53 9.15
CA LYS A 54 -4.83 -6.29 8.43
C LYS A 54 -5.32 -7.71 8.15
N ARG A 55 -5.60 -7.99 6.87
CA ARG A 55 -6.18 -9.25 6.40
C ARG A 55 -5.14 -10.31 6.04
N ARG A 56 -3.90 -9.91 5.73
CA ARG A 56 -2.83 -10.83 5.27
C ARG A 56 -1.53 -10.63 6.04
N ASN A 57 -0.80 -11.71 6.27
CA ASN A 57 0.46 -11.70 7.03
C ASN A 57 1.68 -11.26 6.18
N CYS A 58 1.51 -10.19 5.41
CA CYS A 58 2.56 -9.60 4.59
C CYS A 58 3.38 -8.58 5.40
N ARG A 59 4.62 -8.33 4.97
CA ARG A 59 5.49 -7.30 5.53
C ARG A 59 5.29 -6.00 4.74
N MET A 60 5.05 -4.89 5.42
CA MET A 60 4.97 -3.58 4.78
C MET A 60 6.38 -3.13 4.40
N LEU A 61 6.55 -2.65 3.16
CA LEU A 61 7.79 -2.07 2.67
C LEU A 61 7.80 -0.56 2.87
N GLU A 62 6.72 0.10 2.44
CA GLU A 62 6.62 1.55 2.48
C GLU A 62 5.16 1.99 2.40
N VAL A 63 4.95 3.23 2.82
CA VAL A 63 3.76 4.02 2.54
C VAL A 63 4.23 5.31 1.88
N VAL A 64 3.59 5.66 0.77
CA VAL A 64 3.84 6.91 0.05
C VAL A 64 2.53 7.67 -0.11
N SER A 65 2.61 8.99 -0.20
CA SER A 65 1.49 9.85 -0.55
C SER A 65 1.64 10.31 -1.98
N VAL A 66 0.52 10.41 -2.70
CA VAL A 66 0.43 11.07 -4.00
C VAL A 66 -0.36 12.34 -3.83
N VAL A 67 0.25 13.47 -4.18
CA VAL A 67 -0.34 14.81 -4.15
C VAL A 67 -0.05 15.42 -5.50
N ASP A 68 -1.09 15.74 -6.27
CA ASP A 68 -0.95 16.38 -7.60
C ASP A 68 -0.04 15.61 -8.56
N ASP A 69 -0.21 14.29 -8.57
CA ASP A 69 0.60 13.33 -9.34
C ASP A 69 2.08 13.22 -8.89
N GLU A 70 2.48 13.93 -7.83
CA GLU A 70 3.80 13.80 -7.22
C GLU A 70 3.80 12.77 -6.08
N VAL A 71 4.74 11.83 -6.14
CA VAL A 71 4.94 10.81 -5.11
C VAL A 71 5.88 11.35 -4.04
N MET A 72 5.37 11.43 -2.81
CA MET A 72 6.08 11.95 -1.65
C MET A 72 6.20 10.89 -0.55
N PRO A 73 7.32 10.83 0.18
CA PRO A 73 7.47 9.90 1.29
C PRO A 73 6.57 10.29 2.47
N VAL A 74 6.08 9.28 3.20
CA VAL A 74 5.36 9.47 4.46
C VAL A 74 6.30 9.17 5.63
N ALA A 75 6.40 10.08 6.59
CA ALA A 75 7.26 9.88 7.76
C ALA A 75 6.47 9.22 8.92
N PHE A 76 7.03 8.16 9.49
CA PHE A 76 6.42 7.43 10.61
C PHE A 76 6.85 8.06 11.94
N MET A 77 5.94 8.78 12.58
CA MET A 77 6.22 9.48 13.84
C MET A 77 6.02 8.53 15.02
N GLY A 78 6.96 8.48 15.97
CA GLY A 78 6.79 7.74 17.23
C GLY A 78 7.21 6.26 17.23
N ALA A 79 7.66 5.70 16.10
CA ALA A 79 8.39 4.44 16.07
C ALA A 79 9.83 4.74 15.65
N GLY A 80 10.81 4.45 16.53
CA GLY A 80 12.20 4.43 16.11
C GLY A 80 12.34 3.40 15.00
N GLU A 81 12.52 3.90 13.78
CA GLU A 81 12.54 3.15 12.52
C GLU A 81 11.20 2.49 12.16
N MET A 82 10.94 2.30 10.86
CA MET A 82 9.82 1.49 10.38
C MET A 82 9.76 0.22 11.21
N PRO A 83 8.59 -0.21 11.76
CA PRO A 83 8.54 -1.43 12.51
C PRO A 83 8.99 -2.56 11.59
N LEU A 84 10.24 -3.01 11.77
CA LEU A 84 10.83 -4.18 11.13
C LEU A 84 10.01 -5.44 11.47
N TYR A 85 9.10 -5.33 12.45
CA TYR A 85 8.16 -6.34 12.90
C TYR A 85 6.84 -6.32 12.12
N LYS A 86 6.40 -7.51 11.73
CA LYS A 86 5.07 -7.71 11.17
C LYS A 86 4.01 -7.32 12.19
N ARG A 87 3.21 -6.29 11.89
CA ARG A 87 2.00 -5.96 12.66
C ARG A 87 1.05 -7.19 12.75
N PRO A 88 0.35 -7.40 13.88
CA PRO A 88 -0.61 -8.49 14.02
C PRO A 88 -1.75 -8.38 13.01
N LEU A 89 -2.39 -9.51 12.72
CA LEU A 89 -3.60 -9.56 11.90
C LEU A 89 -4.80 -8.96 12.65
N GLY A 90 -5.79 -8.51 11.88
CA GLY A 90 -7.03 -7.98 12.41
C GLY A 90 -7.08 -6.46 12.56
N PRO A 91 -8.16 -5.94 13.17
CA PRO A 91 -8.37 -4.53 13.40
C PRO A 91 -7.31 -3.92 14.31
N GLN A 92 -6.75 -2.77 13.91
CA GLN A 92 -5.72 -2.07 14.67
C GLN A 92 -5.64 -0.58 14.34
N LYS A 93 -5.00 0.17 15.24
CA LYS A 93 -4.65 1.59 15.02
C LYS A 93 -3.33 1.72 14.26
N TRP A 94 -3.17 2.83 13.55
CA TRP A 94 -1.93 3.22 12.89
C TRP A 94 -1.72 4.74 13.01
N GLY A 95 -0.51 5.18 12.68
CA GLY A 95 -0.06 6.55 12.94
C GLY A 95 0.66 6.68 14.29
N PRO A 96 1.08 7.90 14.64
CA PRO A 96 0.98 9.10 13.82
C PRO A 96 1.93 9.07 12.61
N TRP A 97 1.45 9.48 11.44
CA TRP A 97 2.25 9.63 10.23
C TRP A 97 2.24 11.09 9.78
N LEU A 98 3.38 11.62 9.36
CA LEU A 98 3.47 12.94 8.75
C LEU A 98 3.42 12.80 7.23
N VAL A 99 2.43 13.47 6.63
CA VAL A 99 2.31 13.63 5.18
C VAL A 99 2.63 15.07 4.82
N ILE A 100 3.58 15.27 3.90
CA ILE A 100 3.95 16.60 3.41
C ILE A 100 2.94 17.02 2.35
N ALA A 101 1.99 17.87 2.73
CA ALA A 101 0.96 18.39 1.84
C ALA A 101 0.37 19.70 2.40
N ASP A 102 0.11 20.66 1.53
CA ASP A 102 -0.53 21.92 1.90
C ASP A 102 -2.00 21.73 2.31
N PRO A 103 -2.55 22.64 3.14
CA PRO A 103 -3.98 22.65 3.46
C PRO A 103 -4.86 22.64 2.21
N LYS A 104 -5.97 21.90 2.26
CA LYS A 104 -6.96 21.76 1.18
C LYS A 104 -6.47 21.00 -0.07
N ARG A 105 -5.25 20.46 -0.08
CA ARG A 105 -4.83 19.53 -1.15
C ARG A 105 -5.46 18.15 -0.95
N GLY A 106 -5.73 17.47 -2.06
CA GLY A 106 -6.10 16.06 -2.08
C GLY A 106 -4.87 15.18 -1.95
N VAL A 107 -4.94 14.18 -1.08
CA VAL A 107 -3.87 13.22 -0.83
C VAL A 107 -4.41 11.82 -1.08
N VAL A 108 -3.66 10.99 -1.81
CA VAL A 108 -3.92 9.55 -1.93
C VAL A 108 -2.77 8.79 -1.29
N LEU A 109 -3.07 7.87 -0.37
CA LEU A 109 -2.07 7.03 0.27
C LEU A 109 -1.97 5.70 -0.45
N HIS A 110 -0.74 5.29 -0.76
CA HIS A 110 -0.42 3.99 -1.32
C HIS A 110 0.51 3.22 -0.38
N ALA A 111 0.36 1.90 -0.34
CA ALA A 111 1.27 1.04 0.39
C ALA A 111 1.78 -0.10 -0.47
N ARG A 112 3.04 -0.46 -0.24
CA ARG A 112 3.67 -1.64 -0.83
C ARG A 112 3.99 -2.68 0.24
N HIS A 113 3.76 -3.94 -0.11
CA HIS A 113 3.92 -5.07 0.80
C HIS A 113 4.65 -6.23 0.12
N VAL A 114 5.49 -6.93 0.88
CA VAL A 114 6.02 -8.24 0.51
C VAL A 114 5.17 -9.32 1.13
N CYS A 115 4.39 -10.01 0.30
CA CYS A 115 3.62 -11.20 0.69
C CYS A 115 4.38 -12.51 0.44
N HIS A 116 5.29 -12.51 -0.53
CA HIS A 116 6.13 -13.64 -0.95
C HIS A 116 7.34 -13.10 -1.75
N GLY A 117 8.25 -13.97 -2.21
CA GLY A 117 9.49 -13.55 -2.89
C GLY A 117 9.39 -13.18 -4.38
N ALA A 118 8.24 -13.37 -5.05
CA ALA A 118 8.16 -13.23 -6.51
C ALA A 118 7.84 -11.80 -7.00
N TRP A 119 6.98 -11.07 -6.29
CA TRP A 119 6.61 -9.68 -6.58
C TRP A 119 6.06 -8.99 -5.33
N ASP A 120 5.92 -7.66 -5.39
CA ASP A 120 5.28 -6.85 -4.37
C ASP A 120 3.78 -6.69 -4.61
N HIS A 121 3.04 -6.51 -3.53
CA HIS A 121 1.63 -6.14 -3.55
C HIS A 121 1.49 -4.64 -3.31
N THR A 122 0.82 -3.94 -4.23
CA THR A 122 0.59 -2.48 -4.12
C THR A 122 -0.89 -2.23 -3.97
N ALA A 123 -1.27 -1.41 -2.98
CA ALA A 123 -2.66 -1.07 -2.73
C ALA A 123 -2.82 0.43 -2.49
N VAL A 124 -3.91 0.99 -3.02
CA VAL A 124 -4.43 2.28 -2.55
C VAL A 124 -5.04 2.04 -1.18
N LEU A 125 -4.57 2.77 -0.19
CA LEU A 125 -5.07 2.67 1.18
C LEU A 125 -6.31 3.53 1.38
N THR A 126 -6.21 4.83 1.06
CA THR A 126 -7.30 5.80 1.24
C THR A 126 -6.96 7.10 0.51
N SER A 127 -7.94 8.01 0.45
CA SER A 127 -7.76 9.39 -0.02
C SER A 127 -8.44 10.36 0.95
N PHE A 128 -7.83 11.52 1.18
CA PHE A 128 -8.40 12.56 2.04
C PHE A 128 -7.98 13.95 1.56
N VAL A 129 -8.66 14.99 2.08
CA VAL A 129 -8.29 16.39 1.83
C VAL A 129 -7.74 16.97 3.12
N VAL A 130 -6.56 17.61 3.04
CA VAL A 130 -5.86 18.14 4.21
C VAL A 130 -6.71 19.18 4.93
N GLY A 131 -6.99 18.94 6.22
CA GLY A 131 -7.75 19.85 7.07
C GLY A 131 -9.26 19.80 6.88
N VAL A 132 -9.77 18.80 6.16
CA VAL A 132 -11.20 18.51 6.00
C VAL A 132 -11.48 17.12 6.55
N GLN A 133 -12.39 17.02 7.52
CA GLN A 133 -12.87 15.75 8.09
C GLN A 133 -14.29 15.47 7.65
#